data_AF-A0A4Y9J3L2-F1
#
_entry.id   AF-A0A4Y9J3L2-F1
#
_cell.length_a   1.000
_cell.length_b   1.000
_cell.length_c   1.000
_cell.angle_alpha   90.00
_cell.angle_beta   90.00
_cell.angle_gamma   90.00
#
_symmetry.space_group_name_H-M   'P 1'
#
loop_
_entity.id
_entity.type
_entity.pdbx_description
1 polymer ?
#
loop_
_entity_poly.entity_id
_entity_poly.type
_entity_poly.pdbx_seq_one_letter_code
_entity_poly.pdbx_strand_id
1 'polypeptide(L)'
;MANDKRIIGIETTFGALREIKVGGSILKCGDNVRFEKFHGEKETLSCWQDYGQYNEDRIHLLQNGDETPIKIGQWEFWPVVKDIHYWQVSTEANNHHRVTLSGRDGNGKLFEETFVIYGEELLPGLVYAMILFSATNDITLGVEYWKALSGKFSLKYASDGEHLDKVIALKKLSENIVREHPYMELFLQKGMKEVVERLKESISKLEILK
;
A
#
# COMPACT_ATOMS: atom_id res chain seq x y z
N MET A 1 -17.39 -11.45 7.86
CA MET A 1 -17.02 -12.70 7.14
C MET A 1 -15.90 -12.52 6.12
N ALA A 2 -16.01 -11.65 5.11
CA ALA A 2 -14.93 -11.47 4.12
C ALA A 2 -13.70 -10.72 4.70
N ASN A 3 -13.93 -9.73 5.59
CA ASN A 3 -12.84 -9.00 6.25
C ASN A 3 -12.08 -9.88 7.25
N ASP A 4 -12.79 -10.73 8.00
CA ASP A 4 -12.17 -11.62 9.00
C ASP A 4 -11.20 -12.62 8.35
N LYS A 5 -11.58 -13.22 7.22
CA LYS A 5 -10.71 -14.15 6.48
C LYS A 5 -9.47 -13.47 5.89
N ARG A 6 -9.62 -12.21 5.45
CA ARG A 6 -8.51 -11.39 4.95
C ARG A 6 -7.51 -11.09 6.06
N ILE A 7 -7.99 -10.64 7.21
CA ILE A 7 -7.16 -10.37 8.40
C ILE A 7 -6.42 -11.64 8.81
N ILE A 8 -7.11 -12.77 8.98
CA ILE A 8 -6.50 -14.07 9.35
C ILE A 8 -5.41 -14.49 8.36
N GLY A 9 -5.60 -14.30 7.06
CA GLY A 9 -4.59 -14.65 6.05
C GLY A 9 -3.32 -13.80 6.13
N ILE A 10 -3.48 -12.49 6.38
CA ILE A 10 -2.34 -11.61 6.63
C ILE A 10 -1.66 -12.00 7.94
N GLU A 11 -2.43 -12.28 8.99
CA GLU A 11 -1.89 -12.70 10.28
C GLU A 11 -1.17 -14.04 10.25
N THR A 12 -1.57 -14.95 9.37
CA THR A 12 -0.88 -16.23 9.20
C THR A 12 0.49 -16.04 8.51
N THR A 13 0.55 -15.10 7.58
CA THR A 13 1.74 -14.83 6.75
C THR A 13 2.75 -13.94 7.49
N PHE A 14 2.24 -12.92 8.18
CA PHE A 14 3.01 -11.87 8.81
C PHE A 14 2.85 -11.82 10.34
N GLY A 15 1.96 -12.59 10.97
CA GLY A 15 1.64 -12.47 12.40
C GLY A 15 0.52 -11.47 12.70
N ALA A 16 -0.02 -11.50 13.93
CA ALA A 16 -1.08 -10.59 14.37
C ALA A 16 -0.71 -9.13 14.07
N LEU A 17 -1.60 -8.41 13.37
CA LEU A 17 -1.38 -7.04 12.94
C LEU A 17 -1.98 -6.07 13.95
N ARG A 18 -1.16 -5.22 14.56
CA ARG A 18 -1.62 -4.12 15.41
C ARG A 18 -1.06 -2.78 14.97
N GLU A 19 -1.93 -1.78 14.95
CA GLU A 19 -1.56 -0.36 14.86
C GLU A 19 -1.66 0.26 16.25
N ILE A 20 -0.53 0.71 16.80
CA ILE A 20 -0.48 1.41 18.10
C ILE A 20 -0.19 2.88 17.84
N LYS A 21 -1.11 3.77 18.26
CA LYS A 21 -0.93 5.23 18.16
C LYS A 21 -0.19 5.75 19.39
N VAL A 22 1.05 6.20 19.23
CA VAL A 22 1.84 6.80 20.32
C VAL A 22 1.88 8.32 20.14
N GLY A 23 0.90 8.99 20.73
CA GLY A 23 0.89 10.44 20.86
C GLY A 23 1.53 10.86 22.18
N GLY A 24 2.76 11.39 22.15
CA GLY A 24 3.36 12.17 23.25
C GLY A 24 3.20 11.61 24.67
N SER A 25 3.25 10.30 24.86
CA SER A 25 3.44 9.63 26.15
C SER A 25 3.60 8.13 25.88
N ILE A 26 4.66 7.56 26.44
CA ILE A 26 5.03 6.16 26.27
C ILE A 26 3.92 5.30 26.89
N LEU A 27 3.04 4.76 26.06
CA LEU A 27 2.26 3.57 26.39
C LEU A 27 3.14 2.37 26.10
N LYS A 28 3.89 1.91 27.12
CA LYS A 28 4.34 0.52 27.14
C LYS A 28 3.09 -0.34 27.18
N CYS A 29 2.68 -0.90 26.04
CA CYS A 29 1.77 -2.03 26.07
C CYS A 29 2.41 -3.12 26.92
N GLY A 30 1.64 -3.60 27.90
CA GLY A 30 2.15 -4.31 29.06
C GLY A 30 2.98 -5.55 28.74
N ASP A 31 3.77 -5.96 29.74
CA ASP A 31 4.77 -7.04 29.76
C ASP A 31 4.24 -8.46 29.43
N ASN A 32 3.17 -8.62 28.66
CA ASN A 32 2.47 -9.88 28.41
C ASN A 32 1.90 -10.04 26.99
N VAL A 33 2.64 -9.70 25.93
CA VAL A 33 2.27 -10.14 24.56
C VAL A 33 3.46 -10.84 23.90
N ARG A 34 3.48 -12.16 24.05
CA ARG A 34 4.39 -13.07 23.34
C ARG A 34 4.15 -12.96 21.82
N PHE A 35 5.14 -12.40 21.12
CA PHE A 35 5.51 -12.61 19.71
C PHE A 35 4.40 -12.40 18.65
N GLU A 36 4.17 -11.16 18.25
CA GLU A 36 3.49 -10.84 16.99
C GLU A 36 4.55 -10.64 15.88
N LYS A 37 4.46 -11.41 14.78
CA LYS A 37 5.52 -11.45 13.75
C LYS A 37 5.60 -10.17 12.89
N PHE A 38 4.59 -9.28 12.87
CA PHE A 38 4.61 -8.01 12.14
C PHE A 38 3.64 -7.00 12.77
N HIS A 39 4.13 -5.85 13.22
CA HIS A 39 3.31 -4.80 13.85
C HIS A 39 3.76 -3.40 13.43
N GLY A 40 2.87 -2.41 13.60
CA GLY A 40 3.13 -1.01 13.29
C GLY A 40 2.99 -0.12 14.52
N GLU A 41 4.05 0.59 14.88
CA GLU A 41 4.03 1.65 15.90
C GLU A 41 4.06 3.01 15.23
N LYS A 42 3.13 3.89 15.60
CA LYS A 42 3.04 5.24 15.04
C LYS A 42 3.66 6.25 16.00
N GLU A 43 4.74 6.89 15.58
CA GLU A 43 5.33 8.09 16.18
C GLU A 43 4.80 9.33 15.44
N THR A 44 4.23 10.30 16.15
CA THR A 44 3.84 11.59 15.53
C THR A 44 4.85 12.66 15.87
N LEU A 45 5.53 13.19 14.86
CA LEU A 45 6.46 14.31 14.96
C LEU A 45 5.73 15.63 14.67
N SER A 46 5.82 16.58 15.59
CA SER A 46 5.38 17.95 15.34
C SER A 46 6.49 18.76 14.67
N CYS A 47 6.28 19.10 13.40
CA CYS A 47 7.22 19.83 12.57
C CYS A 47 6.80 21.30 12.44
N TRP A 48 7.76 22.21 12.63
CA TRP A 48 7.57 23.64 12.41
C TRP A 48 8.25 24.04 11.10
N GLN A 49 7.52 24.72 10.22
CA GLN A 49 8.05 25.35 9.01
C GLN A 49 7.68 26.84 8.99
N ASP A 50 8.35 27.62 8.13
CA ASP A 50 8.15 29.08 8.00
C ASP A 50 6.68 29.49 7.75
N TYR A 51 5.84 28.56 7.28
CA TYR A 51 4.43 28.78 6.96
C TYR A 51 3.44 28.06 7.91
N GLY A 52 3.90 27.41 8.99
CA GLY A 52 3.04 26.81 10.00
C GLY A 52 3.56 25.50 10.62
N GLN A 53 2.75 24.93 11.52
CA GLN A 53 2.99 23.62 12.13
C GLN A 53 2.25 22.53 11.34
N TYR A 54 2.94 21.42 11.06
CA TYR A 54 2.31 20.19 10.55
C TYR A 54 2.80 18.99 11.36
N ASN A 55 2.04 17.89 11.32
CA ASN A 55 2.47 16.64 11.92
C ASN A 55 2.95 15.68 10.82
N GLU A 56 4.11 15.09 11.02
CA GLU A 56 4.60 13.95 10.24
C GLU A 56 4.43 12.70 11.09
N ASP A 57 3.65 11.75 10.61
CA ASP A 57 3.55 10.45 11.27
C ASP A 57 4.63 9.53 10.70
N ARG A 58 5.40 8.91 11.58
CA ARG A 58 6.34 7.84 11.26
C ARG A 58 5.75 6.53 11.74
N ILE A 59 5.53 5.62 10.80
CA ILE A 59 5.04 4.27 11.07
C ILE A 59 6.25 3.37 11.09
N HIS A 60 6.64 2.94 12.28
CA HIS A 60 7.70 1.97 12.53
C HIS A 60 7.10 0.59 12.35
N LEU A 61 7.56 -0.13 11.33
CA LEU A 61 7.14 -1.49 11.05
C LEU A 61 8.17 -2.44 11.67
N LEU A 62 7.70 -3.31 12.55
CA LEU A 62 8.53 -4.23 13.30
C LEU A 62 8.18 -5.66 12.89
N GLN A 63 9.19 -6.45 12.54
CA GLN A 63 9.05 -7.85 12.22
C GLN A 63 9.66 -8.71 13.33
N ASN A 64 8.86 -9.59 13.94
CA ASN A 64 9.23 -10.41 15.11
C ASN A 64 9.73 -9.62 16.32
N GLY A 65 9.31 -8.36 16.50
CA GLY A 65 9.81 -7.49 17.58
C GLY A 65 10.95 -6.57 17.16
N ASP A 66 11.54 -6.78 15.98
CA ASP A 66 12.70 -6.02 15.53
C ASP A 66 12.35 -5.03 14.42
N GLU A 67 12.78 -3.78 14.57
CA GLU A 67 12.72 -2.76 13.53
C GLU A 67 13.86 -3.00 12.52
N THR A 68 13.64 -3.94 11.59
CA THR A 68 14.61 -4.29 10.54
C THR A 68 13.98 -4.18 9.15
N PRO A 69 14.78 -4.03 8.08
CA PRO A 69 14.24 -3.99 6.73
C PRO A 69 13.38 -5.21 6.41
N ILE A 70 12.15 -4.95 5.97
CA ILE A 70 11.16 -5.97 5.61
C ILE A 70 11.54 -6.54 4.24
N LYS A 71 11.71 -7.84 4.16
CA LYS A 71 12.11 -8.52 2.91
C LYS A 71 10.92 -9.19 2.24
N ILE A 72 10.67 -8.85 0.98
CA ILE A 72 9.66 -9.50 0.13
C ILE A 72 10.31 -9.85 -1.20
N GLY A 73 10.53 -11.14 -1.43
CA GLY A 73 11.35 -11.60 -2.55
C GLY A 73 12.78 -11.05 -2.46
N GLN A 74 13.23 -10.38 -3.52
CA GLN A 74 14.56 -9.72 -3.57
C GLN A 74 14.53 -8.27 -3.08
N TRP A 75 13.36 -7.73 -2.73
CA TRP A 75 13.20 -6.34 -2.32
C TRP A 75 13.33 -6.19 -0.80
N GLU A 76 13.95 -5.09 -0.38
CA GLU A 76 14.09 -4.70 1.03
C GLU A 76 13.40 -3.36 1.25
N PHE A 77 12.38 -3.32 2.10
CA PHE A 77 11.69 -2.09 2.49
C PHE A 77 12.21 -1.62 3.84
N TRP A 78 12.57 -0.35 3.97
CA TRP A 78 12.97 0.19 5.27
C TRP A 78 11.77 0.20 6.23
N PRO A 79 12.00 -0.06 7.52
CA PRO A 79 10.92 -0.27 8.47
C PRO A 79 10.18 1.02 8.82
N VAL A 80 10.77 2.19 8.58
CA VAL A 80 10.14 3.48 8.87
C VAL A 80 9.45 4.02 7.63
N VAL A 81 8.12 4.14 7.71
CA VAL A 81 7.27 4.67 6.66
C VAL A 81 6.76 6.05 7.06
N LYS A 82 6.95 7.05 6.19
CA LYS A 82 6.46 8.41 6.46
C LYS A 82 5.01 8.53 6.00
N ASP A 83 4.14 9.06 6.83
CA ASP A 83 2.75 9.37 6.51
C ASP A 83 2.48 10.84 6.84
N ILE A 84 2.25 11.64 5.80
CA ILE A 84 2.08 13.09 5.94
C ILE A 84 0.59 13.41 5.95
N HIS A 85 0.08 13.76 7.15
CA HIS A 85 -1.24 14.35 7.32
C HIS A 85 -1.13 15.86 7.51
N TYR A 86 -1.62 16.63 6.53
CA TYR A 86 -1.82 18.06 6.74
C TYR A 86 -3.01 18.26 7.68
N TRP A 87 -2.89 19.21 8.61
CA TRP A 87 -3.98 19.63 9.51
C TRP A 87 -5.20 20.05 8.67
N GLN A 88 -6.14 19.13 8.42
CA GLN A 88 -7.50 19.47 8.07
C GLN A 88 -8.34 19.34 9.32
N VAL A 89 -8.66 20.49 9.89
CA VAL A 89 -9.56 20.68 11.04
C VAL A 89 -10.99 20.40 10.61
N SER A 90 -11.30 19.20 10.15
CA SER A 90 -12.69 18.76 10.00
C SER A 90 -12.70 17.31 9.54
N THR A 91 -13.34 16.47 10.37
CA THR A 91 -14.23 15.35 9.98
C THR A 91 -13.70 14.38 8.94
N GLU A 92 -13.51 13.10 9.31
CA GLU A 92 -13.94 11.82 8.68
C GLU A 92 -14.27 11.71 7.16
N ALA A 93 -14.05 12.74 6.35
CA ALA A 93 -14.65 12.93 5.04
C ALA A 93 -13.67 12.62 3.91
N ASN A 94 -12.38 12.44 4.21
CA ASN A 94 -11.37 11.99 3.25
C ASN A 94 -10.31 11.13 3.95
N ASN A 95 -10.68 9.94 4.44
CA ASN A 95 -9.76 8.94 5.00
C ASN A 95 -8.77 8.48 3.93
N HIS A 96 -7.64 9.17 3.81
CA HIS A 96 -6.53 8.78 2.96
C HIS A 96 -5.21 9.15 3.59
N HIS A 97 -4.25 8.25 3.47
CA HIS A 97 -2.90 8.35 4.00
C HIS A 97 -1.95 8.65 2.85
N ARG A 98 -1.12 9.67 2.99
CA ARG A 98 -0.09 10.00 2.00
C ARG A 98 1.24 9.44 2.48
N VAL A 99 1.49 8.21 2.05
CA VAL A 99 2.55 7.35 2.53
C VAL A 99 3.76 7.44 1.62
N THR A 100 4.95 7.51 2.21
CA THR A 100 6.23 7.38 1.51
C THR A 100 6.94 6.10 1.98
N LEU A 101 7.05 5.14 1.06
CA LEU A 101 7.86 3.94 1.25
C LEU A 101 9.25 4.16 0.67
N SER A 102 10.23 3.55 1.30
CA SER A 102 11.62 3.68 0.88
C SER A 102 12.35 2.37 1.15
N GLY A 103 13.41 2.11 0.39
CA GLY A 103 14.09 0.83 0.45
C GLY A 103 15.05 0.59 -0.69
N ARG A 104 15.26 -0.68 -0.99
CA ARG A 104 16.14 -1.20 -2.04
C ARG A 104 15.38 -2.20 -2.91
N ASP A 105 15.42 -2.01 -4.22
CA ASP A 105 14.81 -2.93 -5.18
C ASP A 105 15.62 -4.23 -5.36
N GLY A 106 15.06 -5.19 -6.12
CA GLY A 106 15.71 -6.47 -6.39
C GLY A 106 17.05 -6.37 -7.15
N ASN A 107 17.35 -5.22 -7.76
CA ASN A 107 18.62 -4.96 -8.44
C ASN A 107 19.61 -4.18 -7.55
N GLY A 108 19.25 -3.89 -6.30
CA GLY A 108 20.08 -3.16 -5.36
C GLY A 108 19.96 -1.63 -5.43
N LYS A 109 19.09 -1.08 -6.28
CA LYS A 109 18.88 0.37 -6.40
C LYS A 109 18.00 0.88 -5.27
N LEU A 110 18.39 2.01 -4.69
CA LEU A 110 17.60 2.68 -3.66
C LEU A 110 16.38 3.38 -4.27
N PHE A 111 15.26 3.34 -3.55
CA PHE A 111 14.05 4.07 -3.92
C PHE A 111 13.42 4.77 -2.71
N GLU A 112 12.71 5.86 -2.99
CA GLU A 112 11.81 6.54 -2.06
C GLU A 112 10.62 7.02 -2.90
N GLU A 113 9.42 6.50 -2.60
CA GLU A 113 8.24 6.72 -3.43
C GLU A 113 7.00 6.99 -2.58
N THR A 114 6.26 8.02 -2.98
CA THR A 114 5.05 8.46 -2.28
C THR A 114 3.79 8.06 -3.04
N PHE A 115 2.85 7.44 -2.34
CA PHE A 115 1.56 7.04 -2.87
C PHE A 115 0.45 7.24 -1.83
N VAL A 116 -0.80 7.02 -2.24
CA VAL A 116 -1.96 7.25 -1.38
C VAL A 116 -2.65 5.94 -1.07
N ILE A 117 -2.92 5.70 0.21
CA ILE A 117 -3.76 4.59 0.68
C ILE A 117 -5.11 5.18 1.08
N TYR A 118 -6.21 4.67 0.51
CA TYR A 118 -7.56 5.12 0.82
C TYR A 118 -8.23 4.18 1.83
N GLY A 119 -9.02 4.74 2.73
CA GLY A 119 -9.73 4.00 3.78
C GLY A 119 -8.96 3.98 5.10
N GLU A 120 -9.48 3.21 6.05
CA GLU A 120 -9.00 3.17 7.45
C GLU A 120 -7.94 2.08 7.70
N GLU A 121 -7.77 1.13 6.78
CA GLU A 121 -6.88 -0.02 6.95
C GLU A 121 -5.47 0.25 6.40
N LEU A 122 -4.72 1.10 7.09
CA LEU A 122 -3.37 1.53 6.70
C LEU A 122 -2.36 0.36 6.61
N LEU A 123 -2.22 -0.44 7.67
CA LEU A 123 -1.23 -1.53 7.72
C LEU A 123 -1.46 -2.61 6.63
N PRO A 124 -2.68 -3.14 6.44
CA PRO A 124 -2.95 -4.02 5.29
C PRO A 124 -2.65 -3.34 3.95
N GLY A 125 -2.96 -2.06 3.80
CA GLY A 125 -2.65 -1.29 2.59
C GLY A 125 -1.15 -1.21 2.31
N LEU A 126 -0.32 -0.98 3.33
CA LEU A 126 1.14 -0.95 3.22
C LEU A 126 1.69 -2.29 2.76
N VAL A 127 1.27 -3.39 3.39
CA VAL A 127 1.68 -4.74 3.01
C VAL A 127 1.32 -5.04 1.56
N TYR A 128 0.10 -4.66 1.13
CA TYR A 128 -0.36 -4.90 -0.24
C TYR A 128 0.44 -4.09 -1.26
N ALA A 129 0.78 -2.84 -0.94
CA ALA A 129 1.62 -2.01 -1.78
C ALA A 129 3.04 -2.61 -1.91
N MET A 130 3.65 -3.02 -0.80
CA MET A 130 4.98 -3.64 -0.80
C MET A 130 5.04 -4.93 -1.65
N ILE A 131 4.02 -5.80 -1.51
CA ILE A 131 3.91 -7.02 -2.33
C ILE A 131 3.75 -6.67 -3.81
N LEU A 132 2.85 -5.72 -4.14
CA LEU A 132 2.64 -5.31 -5.52
C LEU A 132 3.93 -4.74 -6.14
N PHE A 133 4.64 -3.87 -5.42
CA PHE A 133 5.88 -3.24 -5.90
C PHE A 133 6.99 -4.28 -6.13
N SER A 134 7.17 -5.20 -5.18
CA SER A 134 8.12 -6.31 -5.32
C SER A 134 7.76 -7.19 -6.52
N ALA A 135 6.49 -7.54 -6.70
CA ALA A 135 6.03 -8.39 -7.80
C ALA A 135 6.17 -7.72 -9.18
N THR A 136 6.02 -6.39 -9.27
CA THR A 136 6.26 -5.65 -10.53
C THR A 136 7.72 -5.59 -10.94
N ASN A 137 8.64 -5.70 -9.96
CA ASN A 137 10.06 -5.48 -10.14
C ASN A 137 10.45 -4.12 -10.79
N ASP A 138 9.56 -3.13 -10.67
CA ASP A 138 9.75 -1.74 -11.10
C ASP A 138 8.88 -0.86 -10.20
N ILE A 139 9.49 0.04 -9.43
CA ILE A 139 8.75 0.84 -8.44
C ILE A 139 7.79 1.84 -9.10
N THR A 140 8.17 2.41 -10.25
CA THR A 140 7.34 3.39 -10.95
C THR A 140 6.10 2.71 -11.52
N LEU A 141 6.27 1.53 -12.13
CA LEU A 141 5.17 0.71 -12.62
C LEU A 141 4.30 0.19 -11.47
N GLY A 142 4.91 -0.25 -10.37
CA GLY A 142 4.23 -0.67 -9.15
C GLY A 142 3.31 0.41 -8.60
N VAL A 143 3.79 1.66 -8.52
CA VAL A 143 3.00 2.82 -8.08
C VAL A 143 1.89 3.16 -9.08
N GLU A 144 2.13 3.03 -10.39
CA GLU A 144 1.09 3.20 -11.41
C GLU A 144 -0.02 2.15 -11.23
N TYR A 145 0.34 0.89 -11.05
CA TYR A 145 -0.59 -0.21 -10.82
C TYR A 145 -1.35 -0.04 -9.50
N TRP A 146 -0.69 0.40 -8.44
CA TRP A 146 -1.35 0.72 -7.17
C TRP A 146 -2.44 1.76 -7.36
N LYS A 147 -2.13 2.87 -8.04
CA LYS A 147 -3.08 3.96 -8.33
C LYS A 147 -4.27 3.49 -9.16
N ALA A 148 -4.04 2.56 -10.08
CA ALA A 148 -5.09 1.95 -10.90
C ALA A 148 -5.99 1.02 -10.06
N LEU A 149 -5.38 0.12 -9.28
CA LEU A 149 -6.09 -0.84 -8.43
C LEU A 149 -6.82 -0.18 -7.25
N SER A 150 -6.36 0.98 -6.77
CA SER A 150 -7.05 1.74 -5.73
C SER A 150 -8.34 2.41 -6.24
N GLY A 151 -8.69 2.25 -7.52
CA GLY A 151 -9.95 2.68 -8.10
C GLY A 151 -10.09 4.20 -8.27
N LYS A 152 -9.01 4.97 -8.17
CA LYS A 152 -9.07 6.44 -8.35
C LYS A 152 -8.43 6.91 -9.65
N PHE A 153 -7.37 6.28 -10.12
CA PHE A 153 -6.63 6.74 -11.30
C PHE A 153 -6.65 5.69 -12.40
N SER A 154 -6.54 6.13 -13.65
CA SER A 154 -6.39 5.22 -14.79
C SER A 154 -4.91 4.91 -15.00
N LEU A 155 -4.63 3.75 -15.60
CA LEU A 155 -3.31 3.47 -16.15
C LEU A 155 -2.94 4.56 -17.15
N LYS A 156 -1.66 4.92 -17.23
CA LYS A 156 -1.18 5.85 -18.25
C LYS A 156 -0.94 5.06 -19.53
N TYR A 157 -1.41 5.54 -20.67
CA TYR A 157 -1.21 4.89 -21.96
C TYR A 157 -1.21 5.93 -23.09
N ALA A 158 -0.49 5.64 -24.18
CA ALA A 158 -0.43 6.49 -25.37
C ALA A 158 -1.43 6.04 -26.46
N SER A 159 -1.94 4.81 -26.40
CA SER A 159 -2.92 4.27 -27.34
C SER A 159 -3.87 3.27 -26.67
N ASP A 160 -5.04 3.02 -27.26
CA ASP A 160 -5.98 2.00 -26.75
C ASP A 160 -5.39 0.58 -26.81
N GLY A 161 -4.51 0.30 -27.78
CA GLY A 161 -3.75 -0.95 -27.82
C GLY A 161 -2.82 -1.11 -26.61
N GLU A 162 -2.05 -0.07 -26.29
CA GLU A 162 -1.19 -0.07 -25.10
C GLU A 162 -2.03 -0.18 -23.81
N HIS A 163 -3.19 0.47 -23.76
CA HIS A 163 -4.11 0.36 -22.62
C HIS A 163 -4.53 -1.10 -22.39
N LEU A 164 -4.95 -1.80 -23.46
CA LEU A 164 -5.32 -3.21 -23.40
C LEU A 164 -4.15 -4.10 -22.94
N ASP A 165 -2.97 -3.89 -23.51
CA ASP A 165 -1.76 -4.66 -23.16
C ASP A 165 -1.40 -4.50 -21.67
N LYS A 166 -1.45 -3.27 -21.15
CA LYS A 166 -1.20 -3.00 -19.73
C LYS A 166 -2.24 -3.63 -18.82
N VAL A 167 -3.52 -3.62 -19.19
CA VAL A 167 -4.58 -4.30 -18.42
C VAL A 167 -4.37 -5.82 -18.40
N ILE A 168 -3.97 -6.42 -19.52
CA ILE A 168 -3.64 -7.84 -19.59
C ILE A 168 -2.42 -8.18 -18.72
N ALA A 169 -1.37 -7.35 -18.77
CA ALA A 169 -0.18 -7.51 -17.93
C ALA A 169 -0.52 -7.44 -16.43
N LEU A 170 -1.29 -6.43 -16.02
CA LEU A 170 -1.74 -6.26 -14.64
C LEU A 170 -2.63 -7.43 -14.17
N LYS A 171 -3.50 -7.96 -15.05
CA LYS A 171 -4.30 -9.16 -14.75
C LYS A 171 -3.41 -10.37 -14.47
N LYS A 172 -2.44 -10.65 -15.35
CA LYS A 172 -1.51 -11.79 -15.17
C LYS A 172 -0.69 -11.64 -13.89
N LEU A 173 -0.20 -10.44 -13.61
CA LEU A 173 0.51 -10.13 -12.37
C LEU A 173 -0.38 -10.39 -11.15
N SER A 174 -1.61 -9.90 -11.17
CA SER A 174 -2.58 -10.08 -10.08
C SER A 174 -2.87 -11.56 -9.83
N GLU A 175 -3.03 -12.37 -10.87
CA GLU A 175 -3.23 -13.81 -10.76
C GLU A 175 -2.03 -14.51 -10.10
N ASN A 176 -0.80 -14.09 -10.44
CA ASN A 176 0.41 -14.61 -9.79
C ASN A 176 0.47 -14.19 -8.31
N ILE A 177 0.20 -12.92 -8.00
CA ILE A 177 0.15 -12.43 -6.62
C ILE A 177 -0.89 -13.20 -5.81
N VAL A 178 -2.08 -13.48 -6.34
CA VAL A 178 -3.10 -14.26 -5.61
C VAL A 178 -2.66 -15.69 -5.31
N ARG A 179 -1.85 -16.32 -6.17
CA ARG A 179 -1.32 -17.66 -5.92
C ARG A 179 -0.35 -17.68 -4.74
N GLU A 180 0.48 -16.65 -4.61
CA GLU A 180 1.49 -16.53 -3.53
C GLU A 180 0.93 -15.88 -2.27
N HIS A 181 -0.03 -14.97 -2.43
CA HIS A 181 -0.64 -14.14 -1.39
C HIS A 181 -2.18 -14.13 -1.50
N PRO A 182 -2.86 -15.25 -1.18
CA PRO A 182 -4.30 -15.39 -1.40
C PRO A 182 -5.18 -14.34 -0.70
N TYR A 183 -4.72 -13.78 0.42
CA TYR A 183 -5.43 -12.72 1.16
C TYR A 183 -5.54 -11.39 0.38
N MET A 184 -4.80 -11.22 -0.72
CA MET A 184 -4.92 -10.07 -1.62
C MET A 184 -6.04 -10.22 -2.66
N GLU A 185 -6.65 -11.41 -2.78
CA GLU A 185 -7.65 -11.71 -3.81
C GLU A 185 -8.78 -10.67 -3.87
N LEU A 186 -9.40 -10.35 -2.73
CA LEU A 186 -10.50 -9.40 -2.68
C LEU A 186 -10.08 -7.98 -3.12
N PHE A 187 -8.88 -7.55 -2.73
CA PHE A 187 -8.36 -6.23 -3.11
C PHE A 187 -8.10 -6.18 -4.62
N LEU A 188 -7.40 -7.19 -5.16
CA LEU A 188 -7.06 -7.27 -6.57
C LEU A 188 -8.31 -7.45 -7.46
N GLN A 189 -9.29 -8.26 -7.05
CA GLN A 189 -10.54 -8.41 -7.79
C GLN A 189 -11.33 -7.11 -7.87
N LYS A 190 -11.47 -6.38 -6.75
CA LYS A 190 -12.16 -5.08 -6.73
C LYS A 190 -11.42 -4.06 -7.59
N GLY A 191 -10.09 -3.94 -7.43
CA GLY A 191 -9.29 -3.03 -8.21
C GLY A 191 -9.32 -3.34 -9.71
N MET A 192 -9.21 -4.62 -10.08
CA MET A 192 -9.28 -5.05 -11.48
C MET A 192 -10.64 -4.79 -12.12
N LYS A 193 -11.73 -4.86 -11.35
CA LYS A 193 -13.06 -4.47 -11.86
C LYS A 193 -13.07 -3.01 -12.30
N GLU A 194 -12.56 -2.10 -11.48
CA GLU A 194 -12.45 -0.67 -11.82
C GLU A 194 -11.55 -0.42 -13.04
N VAL A 195 -10.42 -1.12 -13.11
CA VAL A 195 -9.50 -1.04 -14.25
C VAL A 195 -10.18 -1.49 -15.55
N VAL A 196 -10.94 -2.59 -15.51
CA VAL A 196 -11.65 -3.13 -16.68
C VAL A 196 -12.80 -2.22 -17.11
N GLU A 197 -13.56 -1.63 -16.18
CA GLU A 197 -14.62 -0.67 -16.55
C GLU A 197 -14.03 0.54 -17.29
N ARG A 198 -12.91 1.09 -16.82
CA ARG A 198 -12.21 2.19 -17.52
C ARG A 198 -11.70 1.80 -18.90
N LEU A 199 -11.23 0.56 -19.06
CA LEU A 199 -10.85 0.03 -20.36
C LEU A 199 -12.06 -0.05 -21.31
N LYS A 200 -13.20 -0.56 -20.83
CA LYS A 200 -14.44 -0.61 -21.61
C LYS A 200 -14.89 0.79 -22.04
N GLU A 201 -14.82 1.76 -21.14
CA GLU A 201 -15.12 3.16 -21.46
C GLU A 201 -14.19 3.72 -22.54
N SER A 202 -12.88 3.40 -22.50
CA SER A 202 -11.91 3.79 -23.54
C SER A 202 -12.29 3.17 -24.88
N ILE A 203 -12.48 1.85 -24.92
CA ILE A 203 -12.78 1.10 -26.13
C ILE A 203 -14.11 1.53 -26.76
N SER A 204 -15.13 1.86 -25.95
CA SER A 204 -16.45 2.31 -26.44
C SER A 204 -16.38 3.61 -27.27
N LYS A 205 -15.27 4.36 -27.18
CA LYS A 205 -15.05 5.60 -27.93
C LYS A 205 -14.47 5.35 -29.31
N LEU A 206 -13.94 4.15 -29.59
CA LEU A 206 -13.37 3.80 -30.89
C LEU A 206 -14.45 3.79 -31.98
N GLU A 207 -14.29 4.63 -33.00
CA GLU A 207 -15.27 4.78 -34.09
C GLU A 207 -15.48 3.50 -34.89
N ILE A 208 -14.43 2.67 -35.05
CA ILE A 208 -14.53 1.40 -35.79
C ILE A 208 -15.45 0.36 -35.13
N LEU A 209 -15.81 0.56 -33.86
CA LEU A 209 -16.70 -0.32 -33.11
C LEU A 209 -18.15 0.20 -33.04
N LYS A 210 -18.45 1.35 -33.66
CA LYS A 210 -19.80 1.92 -33.77
C LYS A 210 -20.42 1.59 -35.13
#